data_AF-A0A960BZP6-F1
#
_entry.id   AF-A0A960BZP6-F1
#
_cell.length_a   1.000
_cell.length_b   1.000
_cell.length_c   1.000
_cell.angle_alpha   90.00
_cell.angle_beta   90.00
_cell.angle_gamma   90.00
#
_symmetry.space_group_name_H-M   'P 1'
#
loop_
_entity.id
_entity.type
_entity.pdbx_description
1 polymer ?
#
loop_
_entity_poly.entity_id
_entity_poly.type
_entity_poly.pdbx_seq_one_letter_code
_entity_poly.pdbx_strand_id
1 'polypeptide(L)'
;MRRVLFRVAAAALAMVLAVGFAPVSGADTPWFQARVGNATQVLSVVGTGGSTAKMDVWQRGATGWQPVGAGIPILVGSAGMATEARDNVPATPMGVYSLDFAFGTQPNPGGGLKYYQTTPDYWWSSDGPTYNT
;
A
#
# COMPACT_ATOMS: atom_id res chain seq x y z
N MET A 1 60.58 -29.69 -28.58
CA MET A 1 59.90 -28.38 -28.58
C MET A 1 58.68 -28.42 -29.50
N ARG A 2 57.59 -29.03 -29.04
CA ARG A 2 56.28 -29.16 -29.72
C ARG A 2 55.48 -30.08 -28.80
N ARG A 3 54.67 -29.53 -27.89
CA ARG A 3 53.58 -30.23 -27.13
C ARG A 3 52.97 -29.44 -25.95
N VAL A 4 53.30 -28.15 -25.74
CA VAL A 4 52.83 -27.42 -24.53
C VAL A 4 51.93 -26.20 -24.84
N LEU A 5 51.06 -26.27 -25.87
CA LEU A 5 50.26 -25.10 -26.29
C LEU A 5 48.74 -25.31 -26.39
N PHE A 6 48.17 -26.35 -25.78
CA PHE A 6 46.71 -26.59 -25.85
C PHE A 6 46.06 -26.88 -24.48
N ARG A 7 46.26 -26.03 -23.48
CA ARG A 7 45.52 -26.13 -22.19
C ARG A 7 45.16 -24.78 -21.55
N VAL A 8 44.80 -23.75 -22.32
CA VAL A 8 44.41 -22.44 -21.72
C VAL A 8 43.00 -21.96 -22.13
N ALA A 9 42.28 -22.64 -23.01
CA ALA A 9 41.03 -22.10 -23.58
C ALA A 9 39.72 -22.74 -23.10
N ALA A 10 39.65 -23.32 -21.89
CA ALA A 10 38.43 -23.99 -21.41
C ALA A 10 38.09 -23.79 -19.93
N ALA A 11 38.57 -22.70 -19.31
CA ALA A 11 38.29 -22.40 -17.89
C ALA A 11 37.70 -21.01 -17.65
N ALA A 12 37.33 -20.26 -18.69
CA ALA A 12 36.83 -18.89 -18.58
C ALA A 12 35.36 -18.71 -18.99
N LEU A 13 34.62 -19.79 -19.26
CA LEU A 13 33.20 -19.73 -19.68
C LEU A 13 32.21 -20.31 -18.66
N ALA A 14 32.68 -20.76 -17.48
CA ALA A 14 31.82 -21.34 -16.45
C ALA A 14 31.60 -20.42 -15.24
N MET A 15 31.98 -19.14 -15.32
CA MET A 15 31.92 -18.18 -14.21
C MET A 15 31.04 -16.95 -14.49
N VAL A 16 30.10 -17.06 -15.44
CA VAL A 16 29.12 -15.99 -15.77
C VAL A 16 27.66 -16.46 -15.64
N LEU A 17 27.41 -17.72 -15.25
CA LEU A 17 26.06 -18.30 -15.21
C LEU A 17 25.49 -18.55 -13.80
N ALA A 18 25.99 -17.85 -12.78
CA ALA A 18 25.51 -18.00 -11.40
C ALA A 18 25.04 -16.68 -10.74
N VAL A 19 24.60 -15.69 -11.53
CA VAL A 19 23.92 -14.48 -11.00
C VAL A 19 22.42 -14.52 -11.32
N GLY A 20 21.78 -15.65 -11.08
CA GLY A 20 20.35 -15.84 -11.30
C GLY A 20 19.73 -16.51 -10.10
N PHE A 21 18.80 -15.80 -9.44
CA PHE A 21 17.99 -16.25 -8.31
C PHE A 21 18.70 -16.31 -6.96
N ALA A 22 19.19 -15.16 -6.48
CA ALA A 22 18.98 -14.91 -5.06
C ALA A 22 17.46 -15.04 -4.81
N PRO A 23 17.00 -15.84 -3.83
CA PRO A 23 15.61 -15.80 -3.46
C PRO A 23 15.30 -14.33 -3.17
N VAL A 24 14.31 -13.77 -3.86
CA VAL A 24 13.68 -12.54 -3.40
C VAL A 24 13.28 -12.90 -1.98
N SER A 25 14.00 -12.36 -0.98
CA SER A 25 13.63 -12.54 0.43
C SER A 25 12.16 -12.23 0.47
N GLY A 26 11.34 -13.25 0.77
CA GLY A 26 9.91 -13.08 0.87
C GLY A 26 9.73 -11.96 1.87
N ALA A 27 9.30 -10.79 1.40
CA ALA A 27 8.82 -9.77 2.29
C ALA A 27 7.84 -10.48 3.23
N ASP A 28 8.01 -10.32 4.54
CA ASP A 28 7.10 -10.90 5.51
C ASP A 28 5.68 -10.69 5.03
N THR A 29 4.87 -11.75 5.11
CA THR A 29 3.50 -11.72 4.60
C THR A 29 2.79 -10.50 5.21
N PRO A 30 2.31 -9.53 4.40
CA PRO A 30 1.74 -8.31 4.94
C PRO A 30 0.56 -8.63 5.87
N TRP A 31 0.45 -7.93 7.00
CA TRP A 31 -0.54 -8.21 8.05
C TRP A 31 -1.99 -8.26 7.52
N PHE A 32 -2.25 -7.52 6.43
CA PHE A 32 -3.57 -7.41 5.81
C PHE A 32 -3.89 -8.55 4.83
N GLN A 33 -2.92 -9.39 4.43
CA GLN A 33 -3.07 -10.34 3.31
C GLN A 33 -4.32 -11.22 3.43
N ALA A 34 -4.57 -11.76 4.62
CA ALA A 34 -5.72 -12.64 4.88
C ALA A 34 -7.07 -11.90 5.02
N ARG A 35 -7.07 -10.56 5.01
CA ARG A 35 -8.23 -9.72 5.31
C ARG A 35 -8.76 -8.92 4.10
N VAL A 36 -8.01 -8.88 3.00
CA VAL A 36 -8.31 -7.99 1.85
C VAL A 36 -8.87 -8.72 0.61
N GLY A 37 -9.14 -10.03 0.72
CA GLY A 37 -9.74 -10.82 -0.36
C GLY A 37 -8.99 -10.70 -1.69
N ASN A 38 -9.72 -10.31 -2.74
CA ASN A 38 -9.20 -10.16 -4.11
C ASN A 38 -8.61 -8.77 -4.42
N ALA A 39 -8.42 -7.90 -3.42
CA ALA A 39 -7.81 -6.59 -3.64
C ALA A 39 -6.44 -6.73 -4.32
N THR A 40 -6.17 -5.84 -5.27
CA THR A 40 -4.90 -5.76 -6.02
C THR A 40 -4.02 -4.61 -5.56
N GLN A 41 -4.55 -3.68 -4.76
CA GLN A 41 -3.82 -2.59 -4.12
C GLN A 41 -4.30 -2.41 -2.68
N VAL A 42 -3.39 -2.06 -1.77
CA VAL A 42 -3.69 -1.78 -0.36
C VAL A 42 -2.88 -0.59 0.12
N LEU A 43 -3.53 0.30 0.88
CA LEU A 43 -2.86 1.29 1.72
C LEU A 43 -2.77 0.71 3.14
N SER A 44 -1.58 0.30 3.56
CA SER A 44 -1.34 -0.22 4.91
C SER A 44 -0.96 0.94 5.81
N VAL A 45 -1.73 1.18 6.86
CA VAL A 45 -1.47 2.23 7.85
C VAL A 45 -1.13 1.59 9.19
N VAL A 46 0.00 1.98 9.77
CA VAL A 46 0.45 1.51 11.08
C VAL A 46 0.73 2.72 11.98
N GLY A 47 0.00 2.82 13.08
CA GLY A 47 0.18 3.88 14.08
C GLY A 47 1.57 3.82 14.72
N THR A 48 2.17 4.98 14.94
CA THR A 48 3.44 5.13 15.66
C THR A 48 3.25 5.59 17.10
N GLY A 49 1.99 5.69 17.56
CA GLY A 49 1.60 6.27 18.84
C GLY A 49 1.18 7.74 18.70
N GLY A 50 0.18 8.17 19.47
CA GLY A 50 -0.39 9.51 19.34
C GLY A 50 -1.06 9.71 17.97
N SER A 51 -0.91 10.90 17.40
CA SER A 51 -1.57 11.33 16.15
C SER A 51 -0.75 11.07 14.87
N THR A 52 0.32 10.28 14.95
CA THR A 52 1.19 9.97 13.80
C THR A 52 1.10 8.50 13.42
N ALA A 53 1.28 8.23 12.12
CA ALA A 53 1.36 6.89 11.58
C ALA A 53 2.29 6.84 10.36
N LYS A 54 2.62 5.63 9.93
CA LYS A 54 3.28 5.36 8.65
C LYS A 54 2.32 4.67 7.72
N MET A 55 2.37 5.06 6.45
CA MET A 55 1.64 4.42 5.37
C MET A 55 2.60 3.77 4.38
N ASP A 56 2.28 2.55 3.99
CA ASP A 56 2.87 1.85 2.85
C ASP A 56 1.81 1.62 1.79
N VAL A 57 2.17 1.78 0.53
CA VAL A 57 1.35 1.49 -0.64
C VAL A 57 1.79 0.15 -1.20
N TRP A 58 0.87 -0.80 -1.30
CA TRP A 58 1.12 -2.16 -1.74
C TRP A 58 0.38 -2.46 -3.03
N GLN A 59 1.01 -3.25 -3.90
CA GLN A 59 0.42 -3.79 -5.11
C GLN A 59 0.60 -5.32 -5.16
N ARG A 60 -0.46 -6.02 -5.57
CA ARG A 60 -0.43 -7.48 -5.76
C ARG A 60 0.00 -7.78 -7.19
N GLY A 61 1.14 -8.43 -7.35
CA GLY A 61 1.62 -8.98 -8.62
C GLY A 61 1.48 -10.50 -8.69
N ALA A 62 2.03 -11.10 -9.75
CA ALA A 62 2.02 -12.55 -9.96
C ALA A 62 2.72 -13.34 -8.84
N THR A 63 3.71 -12.73 -8.19
CA THR A 63 4.52 -13.35 -7.14
C THR A 63 4.06 -12.97 -5.72
N GLY A 64 2.92 -12.30 -5.58
CA GLY A 64 2.39 -11.83 -4.29
C GLY A 64 2.41 -10.31 -4.11
N TRP A 65 2.29 -9.87 -2.86
CA TRP A 65 2.26 -8.45 -2.49
C TRP A 65 3.67 -7.84 -2.50
N GLN A 66 3.80 -6.65 -3.09
CA GLN A 66 5.03 -5.86 -3.05
C GLN A 66 4.74 -4.40 -2.68
N PRO A 67 5.59 -3.75 -1.88
CA PRO A 67 5.45 -2.33 -1.60
C PRO A 67 5.89 -1.52 -2.83
N VAL A 68 5.07 -0.58 -3.26
CA VAL A 68 5.35 0.39 -4.33
C VAL A 68 5.57 1.81 -3.78
N GLY A 69 5.31 2.02 -2.50
CA GLY A 69 5.70 3.18 -1.71
C GLY A 69 5.76 2.77 -0.24
N ALA A 70 6.76 3.21 0.51
CA ALA A 70 6.97 2.75 1.88
C ALA A 70 7.42 3.86 2.83
N GLY A 71 7.02 3.77 4.09
CA GLY A 71 7.43 4.66 5.17
C GLY A 71 6.89 6.08 5.03
N ILE A 72 5.78 6.28 4.33
CA ILE A 72 5.20 7.61 4.10
C ILE A 72 4.65 8.14 5.44
N PRO A 73 5.16 9.26 5.96
CA PRO A 73 4.65 9.83 7.20
C PRO A 73 3.26 10.41 6.95
N ILE A 74 2.30 10.04 7.81
CA ILE A 74 0.93 10.54 7.76
C ILE A 74 0.42 10.89 9.16
N LEU A 75 -0.67 11.65 9.20
CA LEU A 75 -1.40 11.93 10.42
C LEU A 75 -2.63 11.02 10.51
N VAL A 76 -2.92 10.60 11.74
CA VAL A 76 -4.20 9.98 12.12
C VAL A 76 -4.95 10.92 13.05
N GLY A 77 -6.13 10.51 13.50
CA GLY A 77 -6.92 11.28 14.47
C GLY A 77 -6.09 11.78 15.66
N SER A 78 -6.44 12.92 16.24
CA SER A 78 -5.69 13.52 17.36
C SER A 78 -5.67 12.63 18.62
N ALA A 79 -6.67 11.76 18.78
CA ALA A 79 -6.71 10.72 19.82
C ALA A 79 -6.04 9.39 19.39
N GLY A 80 -5.42 9.36 18.21
CA GLY A 80 -4.74 8.20 17.64
C GLY A 80 -5.66 7.25 16.89
N MET A 81 -5.49 5.95 17.11
CA MET A 81 -6.28 4.89 16.48
C MET A 81 -7.14 4.15 17.52
N ALA A 82 -8.37 3.78 17.14
CA ALA A 82 -9.32 3.09 18.01
C ALA A 82 -9.90 1.83 17.35
N THR A 83 -10.30 0.82 18.12
CA THR A 83 -10.91 -0.41 17.59
C THR A 83 -12.29 -0.20 16.99
N GLU A 84 -12.97 0.87 17.40
CA GLU A 84 -14.33 1.21 16.96
C GLU A 84 -14.41 2.71 16.67
N ALA A 85 -15.15 3.09 15.64
CA ALA A 85 -15.50 4.49 15.40
C ALA A 85 -16.58 4.94 16.38
N ARG A 86 -16.47 6.17 16.88
CA ARG A 86 -17.45 6.79 17.77
C ARG A 86 -17.57 8.27 17.44
N ASP A 87 -18.79 8.79 17.51
CA ASP A 87 -19.05 10.20 17.28
C ASP A 87 -18.29 11.05 18.29
N ASN A 88 -17.77 12.19 17.81
CA ASN A 88 -16.98 13.14 18.60
C ASN A 88 -15.69 12.59 19.22
N VAL A 89 -15.25 11.39 18.80
CA VAL A 89 -13.95 10.84 19.15
C VAL A 89 -13.02 11.00 17.95
N PRO A 90 -11.99 11.86 18.00
CA PRO A 90 -11.11 12.11 16.87
C PRO A 90 -10.04 11.01 16.77
N ALA A 91 -10.47 9.76 16.66
CA ALA A 91 -9.61 8.59 16.49
C ALA A 91 -9.89 7.91 15.15
N THR A 92 -8.83 7.50 14.46
CA THR A 92 -8.96 6.73 13.21
C THR A 92 -9.33 5.29 13.55
N PRO A 93 -10.44 4.75 13.00
CA PRO A 93 -10.83 3.39 13.30
C PRO A 93 -9.87 2.37 12.68
N MET A 94 -9.50 1.36 13.46
CA MET A 94 -8.67 0.24 13.02
C MET A 94 -9.54 -0.78 12.30
N GLY A 95 -9.09 -1.22 11.13
CA GLY A 95 -9.83 -2.20 10.34
C GLY A 95 -9.30 -2.33 8.93
N VAL A 96 -10.07 -3.02 8.10
CA VAL A 96 -9.87 -3.07 6.65
C VAL A 96 -11.12 -2.48 6.01
N TYR A 97 -10.92 -1.47 5.18
CA TYR A 97 -11.99 -0.71 4.54
C TYR A 97 -11.70 -0.64 3.04
N SER A 98 -12.76 -0.69 2.21
CA SER A 98 -12.66 -0.37 0.80
C SER A 98 -12.63 1.15 0.60
N LEU A 99 -12.00 1.58 -0.49
CA LEU A 99 -12.15 2.93 -1.01
C LEU A 99 -13.14 2.87 -2.16
N ASP A 100 -14.37 3.33 -1.93
CA ASP A 100 -15.47 3.12 -2.88
C ASP A 100 -15.52 4.21 -3.98
N PHE A 101 -15.18 5.44 -3.62
CA PHE A 101 -15.14 6.58 -4.53
C PHE A 101 -14.17 7.66 -4.03
N ALA A 102 -13.77 8.54 -4.93
CA ALA A 102 -13.11 9.79 -4.64
C ALA A 102 -14.03 10.95 -4.98
N PHE A 103 -13.77 12.13 -4.42
CA PHE A 103 -14.55 13.33 -4.68
C PHE A 103 -13.68 14.58 -4.54
N GLY A 104 -14.16 15.70 -5.08
CA GLY A 104 -13.50 17.00 -4.96
C GLY A 104 -14.14 18.06 -5.85
N THR A 105 -13.71 19.31 -5.69
CA THR A 105 -14.26 20.46 -6.44
C THR A 105 -13.67 20.60 -7.85
N GLN A 106 -12.50 20.01 -8.08
CA GLN A 106 -11.83 19.99 -9.38
C GLN A 106 -12.30 18.82 -10.24
N PRO A 107 -12.07 18.85 -11.57
CA PRO A 107 -12.33 17.68 -12.42
C PRO A 107 -11.55 16.44 -11.97
N ASN A 108 -12.04 15.25 -12.34
CA ASN A 108 -11.42 13.97 -12.01
C ASN A 108 -9.92 13.96 -12.38
N PRO A 109 -9.00 13.71 -11.42
CA PRO A 109 -7.56 13.71 -11.66
C PRO A 109 -7.06 12.48 -12.46
N GLY A 110 -7.94 11.60 -12.93
CA GLY A 110 -7.59 10.40 -13.70
C GLY A 110 -7.31 9.17 -12.85
N GLY A 111 -7.80 9.13 -11.61
CA GLY A 111 -7.70 7.96 -10.74
C GLY A 111 -8.62 6.80 -11.17
N GLY A 112 -8.37 5.61 -10.65
CA GLY A 112 -9.18 4.40 -10.94
C GLY A 112 -10.49 4.29 -10.15
N LEU A 113 -10.70 5.15 -9.15
CA LEU A 113 -11.94 5.17 -8.36
C LEU A 113 -13.03 5.95 -9.08
N LYS A 114 -14.31 5.59 -8.83
CA LYS A 114 -15.44 6.44 -9.20
C LYS A 114 -15.21 7.84 -8.62
N TYR A 115 -15.40 8.89 -9.43
CA TYR A 115 -15.17 10.26 -9.01
C TYR A 115 -16.47 11.07 -9.00
N TYR A 116 -16.76 11.72 -7.89
CA TYR A 116 -17.84 12.71 -7.79
C TYR A 116 -17.25 14.12 -7.74
N GLN A 117 -17.46 14.91 -8.79
CA GLN A 117 -17.13 16.32 -8.75
C GLN A 117 -18.20 17.06 -7.95
N THR A 118 -17.84 17.57 -6.77
CA THR A 118 -18.78 18.25 -5.88
C THR A 118 -19.08 19.67 -6.38
N THR A 119 -20.33 20.09 -6.21
CA THR A 119 -20.81 21.46 -6.43
C THR A 119 -21.12 22.12 -5.08
N PRO A 120 -21.44 23.44 -5.05
CA PRO A 120 -21.91 24.10 -3.83
C PRO A 120 -23.17 23.49 -3.19
N ASP A 121 -23.90 22.64 -3.91
CA ASP A 121 -25.12 21.99 -3.42
C ASP A 121 -24.84 20.70 -2.60
N TYR A 122 -23.57 20.28 -2.49
CA TYR A 122 -23.15 19.11 -1.71
C TYR A 122 -22.76 19.53 -0.29
N TRP A 123 -23.39 18.93 0.71
CA TRP A 123 -23.16 19.22 2.13
C TRP A 123 -23.27 17.95 2.98
N TRP A 124 -22.67 17.99 4.18
CA TRP A 124 -22.89 16.99 5.23
C TRP A 124 -23.58 17.65 6.43
N SER A 125 -24.45 16.91 7.11
CA SER A 125 -25.03 17.34 8.39
C SER A 125 -24.12 16.86 9.52
N SER A 126 -23.81 17.72 10.49
CA SER A 126 -23.11 17.32 11.73
C SER A 126 -24.05 17.17 12.92
N ASP A 127 -25.30 17.59 12.76
CA ASP A 127 -26.39 17.51 13.73
C ASP A 127 -27.76 17.55 13.02
N GLY A 128 -28.84 17.54 13.81
CA GLY A 128 -30.20 17.76 13.32
C GLY A 128 -30.86 16.55 12.64
N PRO A 129 -32.05 16.74 12.05
CA PRO A 129 -32.90 15.65 11.55
C PRO A 129 -32.35 14.93 10.30
N THR A 130 -31.32 15.47 9.66
CA THR A 130 -30.65 14.88 8.50
C THR A 130 -29.29 14.24 8.86
N TYR A 131 -28.98 14.13 10.15
CA TYR A 131 -27.73 13.50 10.61
C TYR A 131 -27.80 11.98 10.47
N ASN A 132 -26.83 11.40 9.76
CA ASN A 132 -26.72 9.95 9.51
C ASN A 132 -27.99 9.31 8.90
N THR A 133 -28.73 10.06 8.07
CA THR A 133 -29.91 9.59 7.32
C THR A 133 -29.67 9.53 5.82
#